data_AF-A0A0R2H2G6-F1
#
_entry.id   AF-A0A0R2H2G6-F1
#
_cell.length_a   1.000
_cell.length_b   1.000
_cell.length_c   1.000
_cell.angle_alpha   90.00
_cell.angle_beta   90.00
_cell.angle_gamma   90.00
#
_symmetry.space_group_name_H-M   'P 1'
#
loop_
_entity.id
_entity.type
_entity.pdbx_description
1 polymer ?
#
loop_
_entity_poly.entity_id
_entity_poly.type
_entity_poly.pdbx_seq_one_letter_code
_entity_poly.pdbx_strand_id
1 'polypeptide(L)'
;MEILYFGVLIFAALAGGKLAEKMGLSNVVGQLLAGIIVGPAMLNWVPSLHIIHVIGEYGVLLLMLNAGLETDVKQLKQNMKAATYAAVLGVVLPLVTFPILALMFGIQLQTAIFWGIVFAATSVSITIAVLNEQGKLASTAGSVILGAAVLDDVMALLLVAGYAMFIGGSGLGPDSVMPLVAFGLGLLVRRWSGSSHFLELSNSIGKWTLFPIFFGSIGLMVSFDNFWNEAVLLVILTIVAVATKYYGAGWGAQLAGIGKTDSRAIGAGMISRGEMALVIAQIGLSTKIINHMEFSSFVIVIILSTIIAPIILRPLLEQVTD
;
A
#
# COMPACT_ATOMS: atom_id res chain seq x y z
N MET A 1 11.89 26.74 -15.20
CA MET A 1 10.77 26.68 -14.24
C MET A 1 10.45 25.25 -13.85
N GLU A 2 10.27 24.32 -14.79
CA GLU A 2 9.97 22.91 -14.47
C GLU A 2 11.02 22.21 -13.58
N ILE A 3 12.32 22.41 -13.87
CA ILE A 3 13.42 21.86 -13.04
C ILE A 3 13.34 22.35 -11.58
N LEU A 4 12.88 23.59 -11.36
CA LEU A 4 12.71 24.14 -10.02
C LEU A 4 11.58 23.40 -9.29
N TYR A 5 10.45 23.16 -9.96
CA TYR A 5 9.34 22.39 -9.39
C TYR A 5 9.75 20.96 -9.02
N PHE A 6 10.55 20.29 -9.87
CA PHE A 6 11.14 19.00 -9.54
C PHE A 6 12.04 19.07 -8.31
N GLY A 7 12.95 20.05 -8.26
CA GLY A 7 13.85 20.23 -7.12
C GLY A 7 13.10 20.46 -5.81
N VAL A 8 12.06 21.30 -5.83
CA VAL A 8 11.21 21.57 -4.67
C VAL A 8 10.45 20.31 -4.24
N LEU A 9 9.84 19.60 -5.18
CA LEU A 9 9.09 18.37 -4.89
C LEU A 9 9.99 17.30 -4.27
N ILE A 10 11.15 17.01 -4.89
CA ILE A 10 12.08 15.99 -4.41
C ILE A 10 12.62 16.38 -3.02
N PHE A 11 13.01 17.64 -2.84
CA PHE A 11 13.51 18.11 -1.55
C PHE A 11 12.44 17.98 -0.46
N ALA A 12 11.22 18.45 -0.73
CA ALA A 12 10.11 18.36 0.21
C ALA A 12 9.76 16.90 0.53
N ALA A 13 9.70 16.03 -0.47
CA ALA A 13 9.41 14.61 -0.30
C ALA A 13 10.51 13.89 0.50
N LEU A 14 11.80 14.15 0.22
CA LEU A 14 12.91 13.61 0.99
C LEU A 14 12.91 14.10 2.44
N ALA A 15 12.65 15.39 2.66
CA ALA A 15 12.56 15.98 4.00
C ALA A 15 11.36 15.42 4.78
N GLY A 16 10.19 15.35 4.14
CA GLY A 16 8.96 14.79 4.70
C GLY A 16 9.11 13.31 5.04
N GLY A 17 9.72 12.52 4.15
CA GLY A 17 10.03 11.11 4.41
C GLY A 17 10.90 10.93 5.65
N LYS A 18 12.04 11.63 5.71
CA LYS A 18 12.94 11.58 6.88
C LYS A 18 12.27 12.02 8.18
N LEU A 19 11.40 13.03 8.12
CA LEU A 19 10.63 13.48 9.27
C LEU A 19 9.65 12.41 9.74
N ALA A 20 8.92 11.78 8.82
CA ALA A 20 8.00 10.69 9.12
C ALA A 20 8.74 9.48 9.72
N GLU A 21 9.89 9.10 9.18
CA GLU A 21 10.74 8.04 9.72
C GLU A 21 11.17 8.35 11.17
N LYS A 22 11.58 9.59 11.45
CA LYS A 22 11.90 10.05 12.82
C LYS A 22 10.72 9.95 13.79
N MET A 23 9.49 10.00 13.28
CA MET A 23 8.26 9.83 14.06
C MET A 23 7.79 8.37 14.16
N GLY A 24 8.52 7.40 13.58
CA GLY A 24 8.14 5.99 13.55
C GLY A 24 7.06 5.66 12.51
N LEU A 25 6.90 6.49 11.49
CA LEU A 25 6.00 6.28 10.34
C LEU A 25 6.81 5.87 9.10
N SER A 26 6.12 5.39 8.05
CA SER A 26 6.78 5.13 6.76
C SER A 26 7.24 6.42 6.09
N ASN A 27 8.40 6.35 5.44
CA ASN A 27 8.86 7.33 4.47
C ASN A 27 7.78 7.71 3.43
N VAL A 28 6.97 6.73 3.00
CA VAL A 28 5.87 6.92 2.04
C VAL A 28 4.86 7.95 2.54
N VAL A 29 4.46 7.88 3.81
CA VAL A 29 3.50 8.82 4.41
C VAL A 29 4.06 10.24 4.37
N GLY A 30 5.33 10.39 4.76
CA GLY A 30 6.01 11.68 4.74
C GLY A 30 6.13 12.27 3.34
N GLN A 31 6.43 11.44 2.34
CA GLN A 31 6.55 11.86 0.94
C GLN A 31 5.19 12.26 0.33
N LEU A 32 4.11 11.50 0.62
CA LEU A 32 2.75 11.85 0.22
C LEU A 32 2.31 13.18 0.84
N LEU A 33 2.47 13.33 2.16
CA LEU A 33 2.11 14.55 2.87
C LEU A 33 2.90 15.75 2.34
N ALA A 34 4.19 15.58 2.06
CA ALA A 34 5.00 16.62 1.44
C ALA A 34 4.43 17.04 0.07
N GLY A 35 4.04 16.08 -0.77
CA GLY A 35 3.37 16.33 -2.04
C GLY A 35 2.06 17.11 -1.88
N ILE A 36 1.20 16.72 -0.94
CA ILE A 36 -0.06 17.43 -0.63
C ILE A 36 0.22 18.88 -0.20
N ILE A 37 1.21 19.07 0.67
CA ILE A 37 1.56 20.38 1.23
C ILE A 37 2.11 21.32 0.14
N VAL A 38 3.06 20.88 -0.68
CA VAL A 38 3.63 21.73 -1.74
C VAL A 38 2.73 21.84 -2.96
N GLY A 39 1.75 20.94 -3.09
CA GLY A 39 0.84 20.85 -4.22
C GLY A 39 -0.33 21.83 -4.18
N PRO A 40 -1.21 21.75 -5.21
CA PRO A 40 -2.30 22.71 -5.40
C PRO A 40 -3.32 22.74 -4.27
N ALA A 41 -3.47 21.63 -3.53
CA ALA A 41 -4.41 21.53 -2.42
C ALA A 41 -4.05 22.43 -1.22
N MET A 42 -2.79 22.86 -1.10
CA MET A 42 -2.31 23.67 0.03
C MET A 42 -1.49 24.87 -0.44
N LEU A 43 -0.16 24.76 -0.51
CA LEU A 43 0.72 25.90 -0.79
C LEU A 43 0.75 26.29 -2.27
N ASN A 44 0.35 25.37 -3.15
CA ASN A 44 0.34 25.54 -4.61
C ASN A 44 1.70 26.02 -5.17
N TRP A 45 2.80 25.57 -4.57
CA TRP A 45 4.16 25.88 -5.02
C TRP A 45 4.58 25.03 -6.21
N VAL A 46 4.08 23.80 -6.26
CA VAL A 46 4.36 22.83 -7.32
C VAL A 46 3.03 22.48 -8.00
N PRO A 47 2.83 22.88 -9.27
CA PRO A 47 1.64 22.46 -10.02
C PRO A 47 1.72 20.97 -10.37
N SER A 48 0.56 20.37 -10.60
CA SER A 48 0.43 18.98 -11.06
C SER A 48 0.79 18.87 -12.55
N LEU A 49 2.09 18.82 -12.86
CA LEU A 49 2.61 18.77 -14.24
C LEU A 49 2.63 17.33 -14.78
N HIS A 50 2.26 17.15 -16.06
CA HIS A 50 2.28 15.85 -16.72
C HIS A 50 3.64 15.16 -16.66
N ILE A 51 4.74 15.90 -16.84
CA ILE A 51 6.10 15.34 -16.78
C ILE A 51 6.47 14.77 -15.40
N ILE A 52 5.96 15.36 -14.31
CA ILE A 52 6.18 14.85 -12.95
C ILE A 52 5.48 13.49 -12.80
N HIS A 53 4.27 13.35 -13.35
CA HIS A 53 3.52 12.10 -13.33
C HIS A 53 4.19 11.00 -14.14
N VAL A 54 4.66 11.30 -15.36
CA VAL A 54 5.38 10.33 -16.20
C VAL A 54 6.63 9.80 -15.50
N ILE A 55 7.41 10.66 -14.83
CA ILE A 55 8.57 10.21 -14.04
C ILE A 55 8.13 9.39 -12.82
N GLY A 56 7.02 9.78 -12.19
CA GLY A 56 6.39 9.01 -11.11
C GLY A 56 5.98 7.59 -11.55
N GLU A 57 5.51 7.41 -12.78
CA GLU A 57 5.17 6.09 -13.34
C GLU A 57 6.40 5.18 -13.42
N TYR A 58 7.56 5.70 -13.86
CA TYR A 58 8.81 4.93 -13.79
C TYR A 58 9.21 4.60 -12.35
N GLY A 59 8.89 5.48 -11.39
CA GLY A 59 9.04 5.20 -9.97
C GLY A 59 8.16 4.05 -9.48
N VAL A 60 6.90 3.97 -9.91
CA VAL A 60 6.03 2.81 -9.66
C VAL A 60 6.65 1.54 -10.21
N LEU A 61 7.14 1.55 -11.46
CA LEU A 61 7.71 0.36 -12.07
C LEU A 61 8.93 -0.16 -11.29
N LEU A 62 9.83 0.75 -10.89
CA LEU A 62 10.98 0.38 -10.07
C LEU A 62 10.55 -0.13 -8.69
N LEU A 63 9.54 0.49 -8.09
CA LEU A 63 9.00 0.10 -6.79
C LEU A 63 8.39 -1.30 -6.84
N MET A 64 7.59 -1.61 -7.86
CA MET A 64 7.00 -2.94 -8.04
C MET A 64 8.05 -3.99 -8.36
N LEU A 65 9.07 -3.66 -9.15
CA LEU A 65 10.22 -4.54 -9.37
C LEU A 65 10.91 -4.88 -8.05
N ASN A 66 11.15 -3.87 -7.20
CA ASN A 66 11.78 -4.06 -5.90
C ASN A 66 10.90 -4.87 -4.95
N ALA A 67 9.58 -4.65 -4.93
CA ALA A 67 8.65 -5.46 -4.15
C ALA A 67 8.71 -6.95 -4.56
N GLY A 68 8.78 -7.23 -5.87
CA GLY A 68 8.98 -8.60 -6.37
C GLY A 68 10.33 -9.20 -5.98
N LEU A 69 11.39 -8.38 -5.94
CA LEU A 69 12.72 -8.81 -5.49
C LEU A 69 12.82 -9.02 -3.97
N GLU A 70 12.12 -8.22 -3.19
CA GLU A 70 12.10 -8.32 -1.73
C GLU A 70 11.37 -9.58 -1.24
N THR A 71 10.47 -10.11 -2.06
CA THR A 71 9.71 -11.32 -1.76
C THR A 71 10.62 -12.52 -1.46
N ASP A 72 10.73 -12.90 -0.18
CA ASP A 72 11.49 -14.07 0.27
C ASP A 72 10.60 -15.31 0.42
N VAL A 73 10.57 -16.12 -0.63
CA VAL A 73 9.80 -17.38 -0.68
C VAL A 73 10.25 -18.39 0.39
N LYS A 74 11.46 -18.27 0.96
CA LYS A 74 11.90 -19.16 2.04
C LYS A 74 11.29 -18.77 3.39
N GLN A 75 11.08 -17.48 3.64
CA GLN A 75 10.41 -16.98 4.85
C GLN A 75 8.93 -17.35 4.89
N LEU A 76 8.30 -17.53 3.71
CA LEU A 76 6.94 -18.10 3.63
C LEU A 76 6.84 -19.44 4.37
N LYS A 77 7.84 -20.32 4.25
CA LYS A 77 7.72 -21.73 4.64
C LYS A 77 7.47 -21.97 6.15
N GLN A 78 7.77 -21.01 7.01
CA GLN A 78 7.47 -21.10 8.45
C GLN A 78 6.05 -20.56 8.70
N ASN A 79 5.21 -21.33 9.41
CA ASN A 79 3.82 -20.98 9.69
C ASN A 79 2.92 -20.72 8.46
N MET A 80 3.25 -21.35 7.31
CA MET A 80 2.51 -21.25 6.04
C MET A 80 0.99 -21.32 6.17
N LYS A 81 0.50 -22.24 7.00
CA LYS A 81 -0.94 -22.42 7.19
C LYS A 81 -1.57 -21.16 7.79
N ALA A 82 -0.98 -20.60 8.84
CA ALA A 82 -1.46 -19.37 9.46
C ALA A 82 -1.33 -18.16 8.55
N ALA A 83 -0.19 -18.01 7.86
CA ALA A 83 0.02 -16.97 6.87
C ALA A 83 -1.03 -17.01 5.75
N THR A 84 -1.34 -18.21 5.23
CA THR A 84 -2.33 -18.39 4.17
C THR A 84 -3.74 -18.02 4.62
N TYR A 85 -4.17 -18.48 5.80
CA TYR A 85 -5.50 -18.15 6.30
C TYR A 85 -5.63 -16.66 6.64
N ALA A 86 -4.59 -16.07 7.22
CA ALA A 86 -4.53 -14.64 7.50
C ALA A 86 -4.62 -13.81 6.21
N ALA A 87 -3.87 -14.16 5.17
CA ALA A 87 -3.92 -13.49 3.87
C ALA A 87 -5.30 -13.63 3.20
N VAL A 88 -5.82 -14.86 3.08
CA VAL A 88 -7.12 -15.11 2.42
C VAL A 88 -8.24 -14.34 3.11
N LEU A 89 -8.38 -14.43 4.44
CA LEU A 89 -9.43 -13.67 5.13
C LEU A 89 -9.14 -12.17 5.18
N GLY A 90 -7.88 -11.77 5.24
CA GLY A 90 -7.43 -10.39 5.13
C GLY A 90 -7.72 -9.75 3.77
N VAL A 91 -7.92 -10.53 2.72
CA VAL A 91 -8.31 -10.09 1.37
C VAL A 91 -9.83 -10.20 1.16
N VAL A 92 -10.43 -11.33 1.54
CA VAL A 92 -11.87 -11.60 1.34
C VAL A 92 -12.74 -10.59 2.07
N LEU A 93 -12.41 -10.23 3.31
CA LEU A 93 -13.24 -9.29 4.07
C LEU A 93 -13.28 -7.89 3.44
N PRO A 94 -12.16 -7.25 3.06
CA PRO A 94 -12.21 -6.02 2.28
C PRO A 94 -12.96 -6.19 0.95
N LEU A 95 -12.75 -7.28 0.22
CA LEU A 95 -13.45 -7.56 -1.05
C LEU A 95 -14.96 -7.72 -0.93
N VAL A 96 -15.49 -8.07 0.24
CA VAL A 96 -16.94 -8.14 0.46
C VAL A 96 -17.47 -6.82 1.02
N THR A 97 -16.80 -6.26 2.01
CA THR A 97 -17.30 -5.11 2.77
C THR A 97 -17.24 -3.80 2.00
N PHE A 98 -16.14 -3.51 1.29
CA PHE A 98 -16.00 -2.26 0.55
C PHE A 98 -16.95 -2.16 -0.65
N PRO A 99 -17.18 -3.22 -1.44
CA PRO A 99 -18.16 -3.14 -2.51
C PRO A 99 -19.59 -2.95 -1.98
N ILE A 100 -19.96 -3.62 -0.88
CA ILE A 100 -21.26 -3.38 -0.22
C ILE A 100 -21.38 -1.93 0.21
N LEU A 101 -20.36 -1.41 0.90
CA LEU A 101 -20.33 -0.02 1.35
C LEU A 101 -20.45 0.95 0.17
N ALA A 102 -19.65 0.77 -0.88
CA ALA A 102 -19.67 1.61 -2.07
C ALA A 102 -21.06 1.60 -2.74
N LEU A 103 -21.68 0.44 -2.89
CA LEU A 103 -23.05 0.32 -3.43
C LEU A 103 -24.08 1.06 -2.56
N MET A 104 -23.94 1.05 -1.24
CA MET A 104 -24.81 1.83 -0.34
C MET A 104 -24.70 3.34 -0.55
N PHE A 105 -23.53 3.81 -0.99
CA PHE A 105 -23.30 5.21 -1.38
C PHE A 105 -23.66 5.50 -2.85
N GLY A 106 -24.29 4.55 -3.55
CA GLY A 106 -24.73 4.71 -4.94
C GLY A 106 -23.60 4.61 -5.98
N ILE A 107 -22.44 4.09 -5.60
CA ILE A 107 -21.32 3.85 -6.51
C ILE A 107 -21.63 2.66 -7.42
N GLN A 108 -21.26 2.75 -8.69
CA GLN A 108 -21.49 1.69 -9.67
C GLN A 108 -20.74 0.40 -9.29
N LEU A 109 -21.33 -0.76 -9.57
CA LEU A 109 -20.79 -2.08 -9.18
C LEU A 109 -19.31 -2.30 -9.58
N GLN A 110 -18.91 -1.87 -10.77
CA GLN A 110 -17.54 -2.00 -11.25
C GLN A 110 -16.57 -1.28 -10.30
N THR A 111 -16.80 0.02 -10.13
CA THR A 111 -16.05 0.86 -9.20
C THR A 111 -16.13 0.35 -7.76
N ALA A 112 -17.31 -0.11 -7.31
CA ALA A 112 -17.50 -0.70 -5.99
C ALA A 112 -16.60 -1.93 -5.74
N ILE A 113 -16.51 -2.86 -6.70
CA ILE A 113 -15.59 -4.00 -6.62
C ILE A 113 -14.14 -3.52 -6.54
N PHE A 114 -13.80 -2.49 -7.31
CA PHE A 114 -12.45 -1.91 -7.33
C PHE A 114 -12.05 -1.30 -5.98
N TRP A 115 -12.97 -0.68 -5.24
CA TRP A 115 -12.74 -0.21 -3.87
C TRP A 115 -12.25 -1.37 -2.98
N GLY A 116 -12.89 -2.54 -3.09
CA GLY A 116 -12.48 -3.75 -2.38
C GLY A 116 -11.06 -4.19 -2.71
N ILE A 117 -10.66 -4.13 -3.98
CA ILE A 117 -9.32 -4.51 -4.43
C ILE A 117 -8.25 -3.56 -3.88
N VAL A 118 -8.48 -2.24 -3.98
CA VAL A 118 -7.57 -1.21 -3.44
C VAL A 118 -7.35 -1.43 -1.94
N PHE A 119 -8.43 -1.60 -1.20
CA PHE A 119 -8.39 -1.68 0.26
C PHE A 119 -8.03 -3.07 0.81
N ALA A 120 -7.96 -4.08 -0.06
CA ALA A 120 -7.40 -5.40 0.22
C ALA A 120 -5.87 -5.43 0.16
N ALA A 121 -5.18 -4.46 -0.44
CA ALA A 121 -3.72 -4.43 -0.45
C ALA A 121 -3.14 -3.94 0.90
N THR A 122 -2.14 -4.66 1.40
CA THR A 122 -1.40 -4.37 2.64
C THR A 122 0.03 -3.91 2.30
N SER A 123 0.76 -3.32 3.26
CA SER A 123 2.18 -2.99 3.13
C SER A 123 3.02 -3.60 4.25
N VAL A 124 4.12 -4.22 3.84
CA VAL A 124 5.09 -4.92 4.71
C VAL A 124 6.02 -3.94 5.43
N SER A 125 6.40 -2.83 4.78
CA SER A 125 7.52 -1.96 5.17
C SER A 125 7.41 -1.41 6.60
N ILE A 126 6.22 -0.96 7.00
CA ILE A 126 5.99 -0.38 8.34
C ILE A 126 6.00 -1.46 9.39
N THR A 127 5.35 -2.57 9.08
CA THR A 127 5.23 -3.65 10.05
C THR A 127 6.58 -4.29 10.32
N ILE A 128 7.45 -4.44 9.31
CA ILE A 128 8.85 -4.83 9.53
C ILE A 128 9.54 -3.84 10.47
N ALA A 129 9.42 -2.54 10.24
CA ALA A 129 10.08 -1.53 11.07
C ALA A 129 9.64 -1.63 12.54
N VAL A 130 8.33 -1.77 12.79
CA VAL A 130 7.79 -1.91 14.15
C VAL A 130 8.17 -3.26 14.78
N LEU A 131 8.14 -4.35 14.02
CA LEU A 131 8.58 -5.66 14.49
C LEU A 131 10.07 -5.66 14.87
N ASN A 132 10.91 -4.96 14.09
CA ASN A 132 12.34 -4.84 14.36
C ASN A 132 12.61 -3.96 15.58
N GLU A 133 11.90 -2.83 15.70
CA GLU A 133 11.96 -1.92 16.86
C GLU A 133 11.63 -2.66 18.16
N GLN A 134 10.66 -3.57 18.12
CA GLN A 134 10.22 -4.37 19.27
C GLN A 134 11.01 -5.68 19.45
N GLY A 135 11.94 -6.01 18.55
CA GLY A 135 12.69 -7.27 18.58
C GLY A 135 11.84 -8.53 18.31
N LYS A 136 10.65 -8.38 17.72
CA LYS A 136 9.66 -9.45 17.50
C LYS A 136 9.61 -9.98 16.06
N LEU A 137 10.57 -9.62 15.20
CA LEU A 137 10.64 -10.11 13.82
C LEU A 137 10.65 -11.65 13.71
N ALA A 138 11.39 -12.32 14.60
CA ALA A 138 11.52 -13.78 14.60
C ALA A 138 10.39 -14.51 15.33
N SER A 139 9.44 -13.79 15.93
CA SER A 139 8.31 -14.38 16.65
C SER A 139 7.34 -15.10 15.70
N THR A 140 6.45 -15.92 16.27
CA THR A 140 5.35 -16.53 15.52
C THR A 140 4.49 -15.47 14.82
N ALA A 141 4.11 -14.39 15.52
CA ALA A 141 3.37 -13.29 14.93
C ALA A 141 4.15 -12.62 13.78
N GLY A 142 5.44 -12.35 13.97
CA GLY A 142 6.31 -11.77 12.96
C GLY A 142 6.38 -12.61 11.67
N SER A 143 6.68 -13.91 11.81
CA SER A 143 6.73 -14.82 10.66
C SER A 143 5.40 -14.94 9.90
N VAL A 144 4.27 -14.99 10.62
CA VAL A 144 2.94 -15.04 10.00
C VAL A 144 2.62 -13.75 9.26
N ILE A 145 2.93 -12.58 9.84
CA ILE A 145 2.70 -11.30 9.17
C ILE A 145 3.50 -11.21 7.88
N LEU A 146 4.79 -11.53 7.92
CA LEU A 146 5.66 -11.46 6.74
C LEU A 146 5.20 -12.42 5.64
N GLY A 147 4.86 -13.66 6.00
CA GLY A 147 4.34 -14.64 5.06
C GLY A 147 2.99 -14.23 4.47
N ALA A 148 2.07 -13.72 5.29
CA ALA A 148 0.74 -13.30 4.86
C ALA A 148 0.81 -12.08 3.94
N ALA A 149 1.69 -11.13 4.23
CA ALA A 149 1.81 -9.90 3.44
C ALA A 149 2.35 -10.16 2.02
N VAL A 150 3.29 -11.11 1.85
CA VAL A 150 3.71 -11.56 0.52
C VAL A 150 2.56 -12.21 -0.24
N LEU A 151 1.77 -13.06 0.43
CA LEU A 151 0.59 -13.69 -0.20
C LEU A 151 -0.46 -12.63 -0.59
N ASP A 152 -0.67 -11.63 0.26
CA ASP A 152 -1.56 -10.49 0.00
C ASP A 152 -1.12 -9.72 -1.25
N ASP A 153 0.17 -9.43 -1.41
CA ASP A 153 0.68 -8.69 -2.58
C ASP A 153 0.43 -9.46 -3.88
N VAL A 154 0.70 -10.78 -3.88
CA VAL A 154 0.41 -11.65 -5.02
C VAL A 154 -1.10 -11.72 -5.29
N MET A 155 -1.92 -11.89 -4.25
CA MET A 155 -3.38 -11.94 -4.39
C MET A 155 -3.94 -10.62 -4.91
N ALA A 156 -3.50 -9.47 -4.39
CA ALA A 156 -3.93 -8.15 -4.82
C ALA A 156 -3.65 -7.95 -6.31
N LEU A 157 -2.47 -8.37 -6.77
CA LEU A 157 -2.10 -8.27 -8.16
C LEU A 157 -2.93 -9.20 -9.08
N LEU A 158 -3.19 -10.43 -8.65
CA LEU A 158 -4.08 -11.36 -9.34
C LEU A 158 -5.52 -10.83 -9.41
N LEU A 159 -5.99 -10.16 -8.34
CA LEU A 159 -7.31 -9.54 -8.30
C LEU A 159 -7.41 -8.37 -9.27
N VAL A 160 -6.40 -7.51 -9.36
CA VAL A 160 -6.33 -6.43 -10.36
C VAL A 160 -6.35 -7.00 -11.77
N ALA A 161 -5.50 -8.00 -12.05
CA ALA A 161 -5.45 -8.64 -13.35
C ALA A 161 -6.79 -9.29 -13.72
N GLY A 162 -7.39 -10.03 -12.78
CA GLY A 162 -8.69 -10.66 -12.96
C GLY A 162 -9.80 -9.63 -13.22
N TYR A 163 -9.90 -8.62 -12.37
CA TYR A 163 -10.87 -7.52 -12.53
C TYR A 163 -10.76 -6.88 -13.92
N ALA A 164 -9.54 -6.60 -14.36
CA ALA A 164 -9.30 -5.99 -15.65
C ALA A 164 -9.69 -6.89 -16.84
N MET A 165 -9.56 -8.22 -16.71
CA MET A 165 -10.07 -9.18 -17.70
C MET A 165 -11.60 -9.23 -17.76
N PHE A 166 -12.28 -9.10 -16.61
CA PHE A 166 -13.75 -9.17 -16.55
C PHE A 166 -14.45 -7.90 -17.05
N ILE A 167 -13.83 -6.72 -16.87
CA ILE A 167 -14.43 -5.43 -17.24
C ILE A 167 -13.84 -4.87 -18.54
N GLY A 168 -12.60 -5.25 -18.87
CA GLY A 168 -11.87 -4.80 -20.05
C GLY A 168 -12.34 -5.46 -21.35
N GLY A 169 -13.56 -5.17 -21.80
CA GLY A 169 -13.92 -5.28 -23.22
C GLY A 169 -13.13 -4.27 -24.09
N SER A 170 -12.67 -3.17 -23.48
CA SER A 170 -11.60 -2.31 -23.99
C SER A 170 -10.29 -2.79 -23.38
N GLY A 171 -9.45 -3.43 -24.18
CA GLY A 171 -8.25 -4.15 -23.72
C GLY A 171 -7.40 -3.42 -22.68
N LEU A 172 -6.74 -4.22 -21.85
CA LEU A 172 -5.70 -3.80 -20.93
C LEU A 172 -4.71 -2.84 -21.61
N GLY A 173 -4.76 -1.56 -21.25
CA GLY A 173 -3.73 -0.60 -21.64
C GLY A 173 -2.39 -1.05 -21.05
N PRO A 174 -1.26 -0.87 -21.76
CA PRO A 174 0.07 -1.25 -21.27
C PRO A 174 0.33 -0.72 -19.85
N ASP A 175 -0.11 0.51 -19.57
CA ASP A 175 0.11 1.22 -18.31
C ASP A 175 -0.50 0.50 -17.08
N SER A 176 -1.59 -0.25 -17.28
CA SER A 176 -2.24 -1.03 -16.21
C SER A 176 -1.54 -2.36 -15.91
N VAL A 177 -0.80 -2.89 -16.88
CA VAL A 177 -0.15 -4.22 -16.81
C VAL A 177 1.32 -4.11 -16.44
N MET A 178 1.98 -2.99 -16.79
CA MET A 178 3.40 -2.79 -16.54
C MET A 178 3.80 -2.93 -15.05
N PRO A 179 3.05 -2.39 -14.06
CA PRO A 179 3.37 -2.62 -12.64
C PRO A 179 3.35 -4.11 -12.26
N LEU A 180 2.37 -4.87 -12.78
CA LEU A 180 2.28 -6.33 -12.59
C LEU A 180 3.46 -7.05 -13.25
N VAL A 181 3.81 -6.68 -14.46
CA VAL A 181 4.97 -7.25 -15.17
C VAL A 181 6.26 -6.96 -14.42
N ALA A 182 6.45 -5.74 -13.91
CA ALA A 182 7.61 -5.36 -13.13
C ALA A 182 7.72 -6.21 -11.85
N PHE A 183 6.62 -6.39 -11.11
CA PHE A 183 6.58 -7.26 -9.93
C PHE A 183 6.91 -8.72 -10.28
N GLY A 184 6.30 -9.26 -11.34
CA GLY A 184 6.58 -10.61 -11.82
C GLY A 184 8.04 -10.81 -12.24
N LEU A 185 8.63 -9.83 -12.92
CA LEU A 185 10.06 -9.82 -13.25
C LEU A 185 10.91 -9.79 -11.98
N GLY A 186 10.53 -9.02 -10.96
CA GLY A 186 11.21 -8.99 -9.67
C GLY A 186 11.25 -10.37 -9.02
N LEU A 187 10.11 -11.08 -8.99
CA LEU A 187 10.02 -12.46 -8.48
C LEU A 187 10.92 -13.44 -9.26
N LEU A 188 11.03 -13.27 -10.57
CA LEU A 188 11.91 -14.10 -11.41
C LEU A 188 13.38 -13.80 -11.15
N VAL A 189 13.76 -12.51 -11.13
CA VAL A 189 15.14 -12.05 -10.88
C VAL A 189 15.58 -12.41 -9.47
N ARG A 190 14.68 -12.49 -8.48
CA ARG A 190 14.98 -12.92 -7.12
C ARG A 190 15.64 -14.30 -7.02
N ARG A 191 15.45 -15.16 -8.02
CA ARG A 191 16.11 -16.49 -8.08
C ARG A 191 17.58 -16.43 -8.45
N TRP A 192 18.05 -15.31 -9.00
CA TRP A 192 19.44 -15.11 -9.38
C TRP A 192 20.31 -14.76 -8.17
N SER A 193 21.56 -15.23 -8.15
CA SER A 193 22.48 -15.07 -7.02
C SER A 193 22.85 -13.62 -6.73
N GLY A 194 22.86 -12.74 -7.74
CA GLY A 194 23.12 -11.31 -7.60
C GLY A 194 21.89 -10.46 -7.26
N SER A 195 20.74 -11.08 -7.00
CA SER A 195 19.48 -10.36 -6.79
C SER A 195 19.48 -9.43 -5.58
N SER A 196 20.16 -9.80 -4.49
CA SER A 196 20.28 -8.94 -3.30
C SER A 196 21.05 -7.66 -3.59
N HIS A 197 22.19 -7.75 -4.29
CA HIS A 197 22.97 -6.57 -4.68
C HIS A 197 22.21 -5.69 -5.68
N PHE A 198 21.52 -6.31 -6.65
CA PHE A 198 20.67 -5.59 -7.59
C PHE A 198 19.53 -4.84 -6.86
N LEU A 199 18.89 -5.50 -5.89
CA LEU A 199 17.87 -4.88 -5.06
C LEU A 199 18.42 -3.69 -4.27
N GLU A 200 19.59 -3.82 -3.62
CA GLU A 200 20.22 -2.71 -2.89
C GLU A 200 20.54 -1.51 -3.78
N LEU A 201 21.07 -1.77 -4.98
CA LEU A 201 21.35 -0.72 -5.97
C LEU A 201 20.06 -0.05 -6.45
N SER A 202 19.07 -0.85 -6.82
CA SER A 202 17.77 -0.39 -7.28
C SER A 202 17.07 0.45 -6.20
N ASN A 203 17.04 -0.03 -4.96
CA ASN A 203 16.48 0.69 -3.82
C ASN A 203 17.23 1.98 -3.54
N SER A 204 18.56 1.99 -3.67
CA SER A 204 19.35 3.21 -3.49
C SER A 204 18.98 4.26 -4.54
N ILE A 205 18.94 3.87 -5.82
CA ILE A 205 18.54 4.79 -6.91
C ILE A 205 17.12 5.29 -6.68
N GLY A 206 16.19 4.38 -6.39
CA GLY A 206 14.77 4.69 -6.17
C GLY A 206 14.57 5.66 -5.02
N LYS A 207 15.15 5.40 -3.84
CA LYS A 207 14.99 6.22 -2.64
C LYS A 207 15.44 7.66 -2.82
N TRP A 208 16.50 7.91 -3.60
CA TRP A 208 17.04 9.26 -3.79
C TRP A 208 16.38 10.03 -4.94
N THR A 209 15.71 9.34 -5.86
CA THR A 209 15.16 9.96 -7.07
C THR A 209 13.71 9.59 -7.33
N LEU A 210 13.46 8.37 -7.79
CA LEU A 210 12.16 7.99 -8.36
C LEU A 210 11.03 7.82 -7.32
N PHE A 211 11.31 7.29 -6.12
CA PHE A 211 10.28 7.10 -5.09
C PHE A 211 9.76 8.44 -4.53
N PRO A 212 10.62 9.41 -4.14
CA PRO A 212 10.15 10.74 -3.76
C PRO A 212 9.31 11.42 -4.84
N ILE A 213 9.68 11.26 -6.12
CA ILE A 213 8.90 11.82 -7.24
C ILE A 213 7.55 11.12 -7.35
N PHE A 214 7.52 9.79 -7.31
CA PHE A 214 6.27 9.01 -7.37
C PHE A 214 5.30 9.37 -6.23
N PHE A 215 5.73 9.22 -4.98
CA PHE A 215 4.84 9.51 -3.85
C PHE A 215 4.50 11.00 -3.75
N GLY A 216 5.46 11.88 -4.07
CA GLY A 216 5.20 13.30 -4.19
C GLY A 216 4.14 13.61 -5.25
N SER A 217 4.22 12.99 -6.43
CA SER A 217 3.28 13.21 -7.53
C SER A 217 1.87 12.72 -7.19
N ILE A 218 1.75 11.60 -6.49
CA ILE A 218 0.48 11.14 -5.92
C ILE A 218 -0.10 12.18 -4.97
N GLY A 219 0.73 12.74 -4.08
CA GLY A 219 0.34 13.82 -3.18
C GLY A 219 -0.14 15.10 -3.91
N LEU A 220 0.51 15.46 -5.02
CA LEU A 220 0.10 16.60 -5.86
C LEU A 220 -1.29 16.43 -6.51
N MET A 221 -1.77 15.19 -6.67
CA MET A 221 -3.08 14.89 -7.26
C MET A 221 -4.22 14.93 -6.25
N VAL A 222 -3.92 14.90 -4.95
CA VAL A 222 -4.95 14.97 -3.90
C VAL A 222 -5.58 16.36 -3.95
N SER A 223 -6.91 16.40 -3.98
CA SER A 223 -7.70 17.62 -3.78
C SER A 223 -8.53 17.53 -2.50
N PHE A 224 -8.74 18.70 -1.87
CA PHE A 224 -9.66 18.87 -0.74
C PHE A 224 -10.99 19.51 -1.14
N ASP A 225 -11.28 19.56 -2.44
CA ASP A 225 -12.58 19.98 -2.93
C ASP A 225 -13.67 19.12 -2.29
N ASN A 226 -14.71 19.77 -1.74
CA ASN A 226 -15.81 19.10 -1.03
C ASN A 226 -15.40 18.23 0.18
N PHE A 227 -14.19 18.41 0.74
CA PHE A 227 -13.71 17.60 1.87
C PHE A 227 -14.72 17.47 3.02
N TRP A 228 -15.40 18.57 3.36
CA TRP A 228 -16.40 18.57 4.44
C TRP A 228 -17.61 17.68 4.14
N ASN A 229 -18.00 17.54 2.86
CA ASN A 229 -19.09 16.68 2.44
C ASN A 229 -18.68 15.20 2.43
N GLU A 230 -17.40 14.92 2.16
CA GLU A 230 -16.84 13.57 2.13
C GLU A 230 -16.27 13.12 3.49
N ALA A 231 -16.14 14.00 4.47
CA ALA A 231 -15.52 13.71 5.76
C ALA A 231 -16.15 12.50 6.48
N VAL A 232 -17.48 12.36 6.40
CA VAL A 232 -18.19 11.20 6.97
C VAL A 232 -17.80 9.91 6.24
N LEU A 233 -17.76 9.94 4.91
CA LEU A 233 -17.35 8.80 4.10
C LEU A 233 -15.89 8.43 4.38
N LEU A 234 -14.98 9.41 4.47
CA LEU A 234 -13.57 9.19 4.80
C LEU A 234 -13.39 8.50 6.15
N VAL A 235 -14.08 8.98 7.19
CA VAL A 235 -14.03 8.36 8.52
C VAL A 235 -14.55 6.92 8.47
N ILE A 236 -15.68 6.69 7.79
CA ILE A 236 -16.23 5.34 7.62
C ILE A 236 -15.24 4.44 6.87
N LEU A 237 -14.67 4.89 5.76
CA LEU A 237 -13.71 4.14 4.96
C LEU A 237 -12.46 3.80 5.78
N THR A 238 -11.94 4.73 6.59
CA THR A 238 -10.80 4.49 7.47
C THR A 238 -11.13 3.49 8.59
N ILE A 239 -12.31 3.58 9.21
CA ILE A 239 -12.72 2.62 10.24
C ILE A 239 -12.88 1.22 9.63
N VAL A 240 -13.61 1.11 8.52
CA VAL A 240 -13.85 -0.17 7.82
C VAL A 240 -12.53 -0.75 7.37
N ALA A 241 -11.66 0.06 6.78
CA ALA A 241 -10.31 -0.32 6.39
C ALA A 241 -9.50 -0.99 7.49
N VAL A 242 -9.41 -0.33 8.63
CA VAL A 242 -8.68 -0.80 9.80
C VAL A 242 -9.34 -2.08 10.32
N ALA A 243 -10.67 -2.07 10.48
CA ALA A 243 -11.42 -3.19 11.03
C ALA A 243 -11.32 -4.45 10.15
N THR A 244 -11.51 -4.33 8.84
CA THR A 244 -11.53 -5.48 7.92
C THR A 244 -10.19 -6.18 7.88
N LYS A 245 -9.08 -5.43 7.92
CA LYS A 245 -7.74 -6.01 7.95
C LYS A 245 -7.40 -6.57 9.32
N TYR A 246 -7.69 -5.82 10.39
CA TYR A 246 -7.46 -6.27 11.76
C TYR A 246 -8.19 -7.59 12.06
N TYR A 247 -9.49 -7.65 11.80
CA TYR A 247 -10.28 -8.85 12.05
C TYR A 247 -10.04 -9.95 11.01
N GLY A 248 -9.87 -9.61 9.73
CA GLY A 248 -9.67 -10.62 8.69
C GLY A 248 -8.39 -11.41 8.87
N ALA A 249 -7.26 -10.71 9.00
CA ALA A 249 -5.98 -11.38 9.22
C ALA A 249 -5.91 -12.04 10.60
N GLY A 250 -6.42 -11.38 11.65
CA GLY A 250 -6.40 -11.93 13.00
C GLY A 250 -7.27 -13.18 13.16
N TRP A 251 -8.50 -13.18 12.64
CA TRP A 251 -9.33 -14.38 12.63
C TRP A 251 -8.78 -15.48 11.71
N GLY A 252 -8.19 -15.11 10.57
CA GLY A 252 -7.48 -16.07 9.71
C GLY A 252 -6.36 -16.80 10.45
N ALA A 253 -5.49 -16.06 11.15
CA ALA A 253 -4.44 -16.65 11.98
C ALA A 253 -5.03 -17.54 13.09
N GLN A 254 -6.09 -17.09 13.75
CA GLN A 254 -6.73 -17.85 14.83
C GLN A 254 -7.35 -19.17 14.33
N LEU A 255 -7.99 -19.17 13.16
CA LEU A 255 -8.52 -20.38 12.52
C LEU A 255 -7.42 -21.39 12.15
N ALA A 256 -6.20 -20.91 11.93
CA ALA A 256 -5.05 -21.76 11.70
C ALA A 256 -4.39 -22.29 12.99
N GLY A 257 -4.91 -21.92 14.17
CA GLY A 257 -4.45 -22.40 15.48
C GLY A 257 -3.51 -21.46 16.23
N ILE A 258 -3.31 -20.23 15.75
CA ILE A 258 -2.48 -19.24 16.44
C ILE A 258 -3.21 -18.71 17.69
N GLY A 259 -2.45 -18.46 18.76
CA GLY A 259 -2.97 -17.90 20.01
C GLY A 259 -3.64 -16.54 19.79
N LYS A 260 -4.59 -16.16 20.68
CA LYS A 260 -5.35 -14.91 20.53
C LYS A 260 -4.47 -13.65 20.56
N THR A 261 -3.42 -13.65 21.38
CA THR A 261 -2.50 -12.52 21.51
C THR A 261 -1.75 -12.28 20.21
N ASP A 262 -1.07 -13.31 19.71
CA ASP A 262 -0.36 -13.29 18.43
C ASP A 262 -1.29 -12.99 17.26
N SER A 263 -2.50 -13.57 17.26
CA SER A 263 -3.51 -13.32 16.22
C SER A 263 -3.93 -11.84 16.17
N ARG A 264 -4.05 -11.17 17.32
CA ARG A 264 -4.35 -9.74 17.37
C ARG A 264 -3.18 -8.91 16.84
N ALA A 265 -1.95 -9.28 17.19
CA ALA A 265 -0.76 -8.64 16.65
C ALA A 265 -0.63 -8.84 15.13
N ILE A 266 -0.96 -10.03 14.62
CA ILE A 266 -1.01 -10.32 13.19
C ILE A 266 -2.06 -9.44 12.50
N GLY A 267 -3.26 -9.38 13.04
CA GLY A 267 -4.33 -8.48 12.57
C GLY A 267 -3.85 -7.03 12.49
N ALA A 268 -3.25 -6.52 13.57
CA ALA A 268 -2.73 -5.16 13.61
C ALA A 268 -1.59 -4.92 12.61
N GLY A 269 -0.71 -5.91 12.44
CA GLY A 269 0.41 -5.87 11.52
C GLY A 269 -0.01 -5.83 10.06
N MET A 270 -1.23 -6.25 9.73
CA MET A 270 -1.75 -6.23 8.36
C MET A 270 -2.65 -5.02 8.05
N ILE A 271 -2.87 -4.10 9.01
CA ILE A 271 -3.67 -2.87 8.79
C ILE A 271 -2.97 -1.93 7.81
N SER A 272 -1.64 -1.81 7.92
CA SER A 272 -0.87 -0.83 7.16
C SER A 272 -1.14 -0.99 5.67
N ARG A 273 -1.50 0.13 5.03
CA ARG A 273 -1.52 0.25 3.59
C ARG A 273 -0.31 1.05 3.15
N GLY A 274 0.22 0.74 2.00
CA GLY A 274 1.41 1.44 1.52
C GLY A 274 1.47 1.41 0.02
N GLU A 275 2.65 1.08 -0.46
CA GLU A 275 3.05 1.16 -1.86
C GLU A 275 2.03 0.49 -2.77
N MET A 276 1.66 -0.75 -2.48
CA MET A 276 0.78 -1.55 -3.32
C MET A 276 -0.63 -0.94 -3.46
N ALA A 277 -1.23 -0.46 -2.37
CA ALA A 277 -2.57 0.15 -2.43
C ALA A 277 -2.59 1.41 -3.30
N LEU A 278 -1.52 2.21 -3.26
CA LEU A 278 -1.37 3.41 -4.08
C LEU A 278 -1.18 3.08 -5.55
N VAL A 279 -0.41 2.02 -5.85
CA VAL A 279 -0.25 1.53 -7.24
C VAL A 279 -1.59 1.08 -7.80
N ILE A 280 -2.37 0.31 -7.05
CA ILE A 280 -3.70 -0.13 -7.49
C ILE A 280 -4.63 1.08 -7.69
N ALA A 281 -4.66 2.02 -6.75
CA ALA A 281 -5.45 3.25 -6.91
C ALA A 281 -5.05 4.04 -8.18
N GLN A 282 -3.74 4.15 -8.45
CA GLN A 282 -3.25 4.83 -9.66
C GLN A 282 -3.66 4.10 -10.94
N ILE A 283 -3.61 2.76 -10.95
CA ILE A 283 -4.13 1.95 -12.07
C ILE A 283 -5.62 2.21 -12.27
N GLY A 284 -6.40 2.30 -11.19
CA GLY A 284 -7.82 2.62 -11.26
C GLY A 284 -8.09 4.00 -11.87
N LEU A 285 -7.28 4.99 -11.50
CA LEU A 285 -7.40 6.35 -12.03
C LEU A 285 -7.01 6.42 -13.51
N SER A 286 -5.90 5.80 -13.90
CA SER A 286 -5.42 5.81 -15.29
C SER A 286 -6.36 5.08 -16.26
N THR A 287 -6.99 4.01 -15.78
CA THR A 287 -8.00 3.24 -16.53
C THR A 287 -9.42 3.83 -16.43
N LYS A 288 -9.60 4.94 -15.69
CA LYS A 288 -10.88 5.61 -15.46
C LYS A 288 -11.93 4.75 -14.73
N ILE A 289 -11.50 3.72 -14.00
CA ILE A 289 -12.38 2.94 -13.12
C ILE A 289 -12.83 3.78 -11.93
N ILE A 290 -11.91 4.58 -11.40
CA ILE A 290 -12.17 5.58 -10.36
C ILE A 290 -11.89 6.98 -10.89
N ASN A 291 -12.59 7.96 -10.35
CA ASN A 291 -12.35 9.37 -10.66
C ASN A 291 -11.34 10.02 -9.68
N HIS A 292 -10.97 11.27 -9.94
CA HIS A 292 -10.00 12.01 -9.11
C HIS A 292 -10.45 12.23 -7.66
N MET A 293 -11.76 12.35 -7.39
CA MET A 293 -12.29 12.51 -6.02
C MET A 293 -12.13 11.20 -5.24
N GLU A 294 -12.52 10.08 -5.85
CA GLU A 294 -12.35 8.74 -5.25
C GLU A 294 -10.87 8.43 -5.01
N PHE A 295 -10.01 8.74 -5.98
CA PHE A 295 -8.56 8.57 -5.83
C PHE A 295 -8.02 9.40 -4.65
N SER A 296 -8.40 10.68 -4.54
CA SER A 296 -8.01 11.54 -3.41
C SER A 296 -8.46 10.96 -2.08
N SER A 297 -9.72 10.52 -2.02
CA SER A 297 -10.29 9.85 -0.85
C SER A 297 -9.51 8.59 -0.47
N PHE A 298 -9.10 7.77 -1.43
CA PHE A 298 -8.29 6.57 -1.18
C PHE A 298 -6.91 6.91 -0.64
N VAL A 299 -6.23 7.89 -1.21
CA VAL A 299 -4.90 8.32 -0.74
C VAL A 299 -5.00 8.79 0.71
N ILE A 300 -6.02 9.58 1.07
CA ILE A 300 -6.26 10.03 2.45
C ILE A 300 -6.50 8.83 3.37
N VAL A 301 -7.38 7.90 2.99
CA VAL A 301 -7.68 6.70 3.79
C VAL A 301 -6.44 5.81 3.95
N ILE A 302 -5.62 5.68 2.91
CA ILE A 302 -4.35 4.97 2.96
C ILE A 302 -3.48 5.64 4.02
N ILE A 303 -3.15 6.93 3.88
CA ILE A 303 -2.34 7.69 4.85
C ILE A 303 -2.84 7.50 6.30
N LEU A 304 -4.14 7.65 6.53
CA LEU A 304 -4.73 7.50 7.87
C LEU A 304 -4.57 6.07 8.40
N SER A 305 -4.89 5.06 7.60
CA SER A 305 -4.72 3.65 8.01
C SER A 305 -3.26 3.30 8.30
N THR A 306 -2.34 3.86 7.54
CA THR A 306 -0.89 3.71 7.70
C THR A 306 -0.37 4.33 8.99
N ILE A 307 -0.90 5.50 9.40
CA ILE A 307 -0.58 6.14 10.67
C ILE A 307 -1.17 5.37 11.85
N ILE A 308 -2.39 4.84 11.71
CA ILE A 308 -3.08 4.07 12.75
C ILE A 308 -2.40 2.72 13.02
N ALA A 309 -1.85 2.06 11.99
CA ALA A 309 -1.23 0.75 12.11
C ALA A 309 -0.17 0.62 13.23
N PRO A 310 0.90 1.43 13.29
CA PRO A 310 1.90 1.34 14.36
C PRO A 310 1.33 1.65 15.75
N ILE A 311 0.32 2.53 15.85
CA ILE A 311 -0.34 2.89 17.12
C ILE A 311 -1.05 1.67 17.71
N ILE A 312 -1.68 0.86 16.87
CA ILE A 312 -2.37 -0.37 17.31
C ILE A 312 -1.37 -1.52 17.51
N LEU A 313 -0.38 -1.65 16.62
CA LEU A 313 0.54 -2.79 16.61
C LEU A 313 1.51 -2.80 17.81
N ARG A 314 2.13 -1.65 18.14
CA ARG A 314 3.13 -1.54 19.22
C ARG A 314 2.68 -2.17 20.56
N PRO A 315 1.54 -1.76 21.15
CA PRO A 315 1.11 -2.31 22.45
C PRO A 315 0.71 -3.79 22.40
N LEU A 316 0.37 -4.31 21.21
CA LEU A 316 0.05 -5.73 21.05
C LEU A 316 1.31 -6.60 20.97
N LEU A 317 2.39 -6.08 20.37
CA LEU A 317 3.67 -6.80 20.29
C LEU A 317 4.35 -6.95 21.64
N GLU A 318 4.16 -6.01 22.57
CA GLU A 318 4.64 -6.14 23.95
C GLU A 318 4.07 -7.37 24.68
N GLN A 319 2.90 -7.85 24.23
CA GLN A 319 2.22 -9.01 24.81
C GLN A 319 2.56 -10.32 24.08
N VAL A 320 3.23 -10.26 22.92
CA VAL A 320 3.61 -11.43 22.13
C VAL A 320 4.82 -12.09 22.79
N THR A 321 4.66 -13.37 23.15
CA THR A 321 5.77 -14.20 23.63
C THR A 321 6.59 -14.72 22.46
N ASP A 322 7.88 -15.00 22.70
CA ASP A 322 8.78 -15.54 21.68
C ASP A 322 8.43 -16.99 21.28
#